data_AF-A0A163QMD0-F1
#
_entry.id   AF-A0A163QMD0-F1
#
_cell.length_a   1.000
_cell.length_b   1.000
_cell.length_c   1.000
_cell.angle_alpha   90.00
_cell.angle_beta   90.00
_cell.angle_gamma   90.00
#
_symmetry.space_group_name_H-M   'P 1'
#
loop_
_entity.id
_entity.type
_entity.pdbx_description
1 polymer ?
#
loop_
_entity_poly.entity_id
_entity_poly.type
_entity_poly.pdbx_seq_one_letter_code
_entity_poly.pdbx_strand_id
1 'polypeptide(L)'
;MGWDQVGRFRKSQYILMHSLIYRTDLLREVGLVLPEHSFYVDNLYAYAPLPAVRTLYYLDVDLYRYYIGRADQSVNEDVMISRVDQQLRINRAMMNHLRAVRADPSAPRALQRYMLHYINIVSMVSSMLLLRSGTPQSLAKKDTFWAEVRTQDPALYRRLRRTTLHQISNLPGRPGRGISVLAYKTAQRVIGFN
;
A
#
# COMPACT_ATOMS: atom_id res chain seq x y z
N MET A 1 21.64 -0.86 10.77
CA MET A 1 21.88 -0.50 9.35
C MET A 1 21.10 0.77 9.00
N GLY A 2 21.64 1.69 8.21
CA GLY A 2 20.91 2.86 7.70
C GLY A 2 20.15 2.54 6.39
N TRP A 3 19.31 3.46 5.92
CA TRP A 3 18.51 3.27 4.69
C TRP A 3 19.35 2.97 3.44
N ASP A 4 20.54 3.54 3.31
CA ASP A 4 21.41 3.31 2.15
C ASP A 4 22.04 1.91 2.14
N GLN A 5 22.05 1.23 3.28
CA GLN A 5 22.48 -0.16 3.42
C GLN A 5 21.32 -1.15 3.18
N VAL A 6 20.08 -0.66 3.08
CA VAL A 6 18.92 -1.50 2.81
C VAL A 6 18.91 -1.89 1.33
N GLY A 7 18.90 -3.20 1.08
CA GLY A 7 18.79 -3.77 -0.26
C GLY A 7 17.48 -3.44 -0.98
N ARG A 8 17.34 -3.90 -2.22
CA ARG A 8 16.08 -3.74 -2.96
C ARG A 8 15.07 -4.80 -2.50
N PHE A 9 13.87 -4.35 -2.19
CA PHE A 9 12.73 -5.22 -1.92
C PHE A 9 12.27 -5.92 -3.20
N ARG A 10 11.82 -7.17 -3.08
CA ARG A 10 11.10 -7.87 -4.16
C ARG A 10 9.78 -7.14 -4.46
N LYS A 11 9.22 -7.36 -5.65
CA LYS A 11 7.98 -6.67 -6.08
C LYS A 11 6.79 -6.87 -5.13
N SER A 12 6.69 -8.01 -4.47
CA SER A 12 5.63 -8.33 -3.49
C SER A 12 6.04 -8.07 -2.04
N GLN A 13 7.29 -7.70 -1.78
CA GLN A 13 7.81 -7.57 -0.42
C GLN A 13 7.69 -6.13 0.06
N TYR A 14 7.08 -5.95 1.23
CA TYR A 14 6.99 -4.67 1.93
C TYR A 14 6.90 -4.95 3.44
N ILE A 15 7.11 -3.91 4.25
CA ILE A 15 7.19 -4.02 5.70
C ILE A 15 5.76 -3.91 6.19
N LEU A 16 5.25 -5.01 6.74
CA LEU A 16 3.91 -5.09 7.31
C LEU A 16 3.95 -4.65 8.77
N MET A 17 2.85 -4.07 9.25
CA MET A 17 2.70 -3.71 10.66
C MET A 17 3.01 -4.89 11.60
N HIS A 18 2.59 -6.10 11.23
CA HIS A 18 2.79 -7.31 12.03
C HIS A 18 4.24 -7.83 12.05
N SER A 19 5.12 -7.32 11.19
CA SER A 19 6.53 -7.72 11.12
C SER A 19 7.49 -6.58 11.48
N LEU A 20 6.99 -5.52 12.13
CA LEU A 20 7.78 -4.35 12.48
C LEU A 20 7.57 -3.96 13.95
N ILE A 21 8.61 -3.39 14.54
CA ILE A 21 8.56 -2.78 15.87
C ILE A 21 9.23 -1.42 15.78
N TYR A 22 8.53 -0.38 16.25
CA TYR A 22 9.11 0.93 16.43
C TYR A 22 9.47 1.17 17.89
N ARG A 23 10.53 1.95 18.12
CA ARG A 23 10.78 2.53 19.44
C ARG A 23 9.63 3.46 19.78
N THR A 24 9.05 3.33 20.97
CA THR A 24 7.91 4.14 21.41
C THR A 24 8.20 5.63 21.32
N ASP A 25 9.39 6.08 21.72
CA ASP A 25 9.75 7.49 21.67
C ASP A 25 9.81 8.04 20.24
N LEU A 26 10.22 7.22 19.26
CA LEU A 26 10.16 7.62 17.85
C LEU A 26 8.71 7.87 17.40
N LEU A 27 7.76 7.05 17.83
CA LEU A 27 6.35 7.25 17.50
C LEU A 27 5.78 8.52 18.16
N ARG A 28 6.21 8.82 19.38
CA ARG A 28 5.84 10.05 20.10
C ARG A 28 6.44 11.29 19.42
N GLU A 29 7.72 11.24 19.06
CA GLU A 29 8.44 12.32 18.35
C GLU A 29 7.79 12.64 17.00
N VAL A 30 7.37 11.62 16.25
CA VAL A 30 6.66 11.79 14.97
C VAL A 30 5.24 12.33 15.16
N GLY A 31 4.67 12.22 16.36
CA GLY A 31 3.28 12.62 16.62
C GLY A 31 2.29 11.80 15.80
N LEU A 32 2.52 10.49 15.68
CA LEU A 32 1.69 9.62 14.84
C LEU A 32 0.23 9.61 15.35
N VAL A 33 -0.67 10.17 14.55
CA VAL A 33 -2.12 10.09 14.76
C VAL A 33 -2.73 9.20 13.70
N LEU A 34 -3.31 8.08 14.12
CA LEU A 34 -4.00 7.16 13.23
C LEU A 34 -5.48 7.52 13.15
N PRO A 35 -6.08 7.55 11.94
CA PRO A 35 -7.53 7.75 11.80
C PRO A 35 -8.32 6.68 12.56
N GLU A 36 -9.22 7.11 13.44
CA GLU A 36 -10.14 6.19 14.11
C GLU A 36 -11.12 5.53 13.12
N HIS A 37 -11.65 4.36 13.48
CA HIS A 37 -12.65 3.62 12.71
C HIS A 37 -12.25 3.35 11.24
N SER A 38 -10.95 3.15 10.99
CA SER A 38 -10.39 2.86 9.66
C SER A 38 -9.66 1.52 9.66
N PHE A 39 -10.06 0.61 8.77
CA PHE A 39 -9.57 -0.77 8.71
C PHE A 39 -8.11 -0.87 8.26
N TYR A 40 -7.62 0.12 7.51
CA TYR A 40 -6.35 0.06 6.80
C TYR A 40 -5.26 0.96 7.42
N VAL A 41 -5.40 1.28 8.71
CA VAL A 41 -4.44 2.13 9.44
C VAL A 41 -3.10 1.46 9.68
N ASP A 42 -3.04 0.13 9.57
CA ASP A 42 -1.81 -0.65 9.58
C ASP A 42 -0.79 -0.14 8.54
N ASN A 43 -1.27 0.25 7.36
CA ASN A 43 -0.45 0.83 6.31
C ASN A 43 0.12 2.19 6.74
N LEU A 44 -0.66 3.06 7.39
CA LEU A 44 -0.12 4.32 7.89
C LEU A 44 0.85 4.11 9.04
N TYR A 45 0.55 3.18 9.95
CA TYR A 45 1.45 2.84 11.05
C TYR A 45 2.80 2.37 10.52
N ALA A 46 2.84 1.48 9.53
CA ALA A 46 4.08 0.99 8.93
C ALA A 46 4.80 2.02 8.03
N TYR A 47 4.10 3.04 7.56
CA TYR A 47 4.59 3.93 6.51
C TYR A 47 4.99 5.31 6.99
N ALA A 48 4.12 5.96 7.77
CA ALA A 48 4.27 7.35 8.17
C ALA A 48 5.52 7.62 9.04
N PRO A 49 5.94 6.72 9.96
CA PRO A 49 7.12 6.96 10.79
C PRO A 49 8.47 6.72 10.08
N LEU A 50 8.50 6.07 8.92
CA LEU A 50 9.74 5.68 8.22
C LEU A 50 10.74 6.83 8.00
N PRO A 51 10.32 8.08 7.72
CA PRO A 51 11.25 9.20 7.55
C PRO A 51 12.04 9.57 8.81
N ALA A 52 11.49 9.30 10.00
CA ALA A 52 12.18 9.52 11.27
C ALA A 52 13.15 8.38 11.63
N VAL A 53 13.09 7.25 10.92
CA VAL A 53 13.93 6.07 11.18
C VAL A 53 15.33 6.29 10.63
N ARG A 54 16.30 6.46 11.54
CA ARG A 54 17.72 6.58 11.20
C ARG A 54 18.42 5.23 11.03
N THR A 55 18.03 4.26 11.86
CA THR A 55 18.61 2.92 11.87
C THR A 55 17.52 1.85 11.89
N LEU A 56 17.76 0.79 11.12
CA LEU A 56 16.96 -0.41 11.04
C LEU A 56 17.77 -1.60 11.56
N TYR A 57 17.08 -2.61 12.06
CA TYR A 57 17.65 -3.89 12.45
C TYR A 57 16.69 -4.98 11.99
N TYR A 58 17.20 -5.95 11.23
CA TYR A 58 16.44 -7.13 10.84
C TYR A 58 16.79 -8.25 11.82
N LEU A 59 15.78 -8.78 12.49
CA LEU A 59 15.90 -9.88 13.43
C LEU A 59 15.28 -11.13 12.80
N ASP A 60 16.12 -12.12 12.48
CA ASP A 60 15.71 -13.35 11.81
C ASP A 60 15.22 -14.40 12.81
N VAL A 61 14.07 -14.14 13.42
CA VAL A 61 13.45 -15.03 14.41
C VAL A 61 11.95 -15.15 14.19
N ASP A 62 11.38 -16.28 14.59
CA ASP A 62 9.94 -16.48 14.67
C ASP A 62 9.36 -15.75 15.88
N LEU A 63 9.33 -14.42 15.82
CA LEU A 63 8.95 -13.56 16.96
C LEU A 63 7.49 -13.74 17.37
N TYR A 64 6.60 -13.88 16.39
CA TYR A 64 5.16 -13.95 16.62
C TYR A 64 4.47 -14.78 15.53
N ARG A 65 3.51 -15.61 15.94
CA ARG A 65 2.66 -16.38 15.01
C ARG A 65 1.34 -15.67 14.82
N TYR A 66 1.18 -15.04 13.66
CA TYR A 66 -0.07 -14.37 13.30
C TYR A 66 -1.08 -15.40 12.75
N TYR A 67 -2.22 -15.55 13.42
CA TYR A 67 -3.27 -16.46 12.98
C TYR A 67 -4.11 -15.79 11.87
N ILE A 68 -3.95 -16.25 10.63
CA ILE A 68 -4.65 -15.75 9.42
C ILE A 68 -5.82 -16.66 9.01
N GLY A 69 -6.77 -16.12 8.27
CA GLY A 69 -7.82 -16.89 7.59
C GLY A 69 -9.00 -17.28 8.47
N ARG A 70 -9.25 -16.55 9.57
CA ARG A 70 -10.46 -16.78 10.38
C ARG A 70 -11.69 -16.18 9.70
N ALA A 71 -12.84 -16.84 9.83
CA ALA A 71 -14.09 -16.38 9.23
C ALA A 71 -14.57 -15.00 9.74
N ASP A 72 -14.16 -14.62 10.96
CA ASP A 72 -14.44 -13.33 11.60
C ASP A 72 -13.40 -12.25 11.29
N GLN A 73 -12.37 -12.54 10.49
CA GLN A 73 -11.39 -11.53 10.11
C GLN A 73 -11.97 -10.51 9.13
N SER A 74 -11.65 -9.26 9.40
CA SER A 74 -11.90 -8.09 8.58
C SER A 74 -11.24 -8.12 7.19
N VAL A 75 -10.46 -9.16 6.89
CA VAL A 75 -9.79 -9.42 5.61
C VAL A 75 -10.70 -10.24 4.66
N ASN A 76 -11.96 -10.48 5.03
CA ASN A 76 -12.96 -10.98 4.09
C ASN A 76 -13.09 -10.03 2.89
N GLU A 77 -12.99 -10.56 1.67
CA GLU A 77 -13.01 -9.80 0.41
C GLU A 77 -14.22 -8.85 0.31
N ASP A 78 -15.41 -9.30 0.71
CA ASP A 78 -16.63 -8.49 0.66
C ASP A 78 -16.57 -7.33 1.66
N VAL A 79 -16.00 -7.58 2.85
CA VAL A 79 -15.78 -6.55 3.87
C VAL A 79 -14.77 -5.53 3.36
N MET A 80 -13.65 -5.99 2.78
CA MET A 80 -12.63 -5.11 2.21
C MET A 80 -13.19 -4.21 1.10
N ILE A 81 -14.00 -4.78 0.20
CA ILE A 81 -14.71 -4.04 -0.85
C ILE A 81 -15.66 -3.00 -0.25
N SER A 82 -16.47 -3.38 0.75
CA SER A 82 -17.42 -2.46 1.41
C SER A 82 -16.72 -1.27 2.09
N ARG A 83 -15.45 -1.45 2.50
CA ARG A 83 -14.64 -0.43 3.19
C ARG A 83 -13.62 0.25 2.29
N VAL A 84 -13.69 0.09 0.97
CA VAL A 84 -12.67 0.60 0.03
C VAL A 84 -12.46 2.12 0.10
N ASP A 85 -13.46 2.89 0.54
CA ASP A 85 -13.30 4.34 0.74
C ASP A 85 -12.27 4.67 1.84
N GLN A 86 -12.19 3.83 2.88
CA GLN A 86 -11.16 3.95 3.91
C GLN A 86 -9.78 3.66 3.31
N GLN A 87 -9.66 2.63 2.47
CA GLN A 87 -8.41 2.31 1.76
C GLN A 87 -7.96 3.49 0.88
N LEU A 88 -8.87 4.11 0.13
CA LEU A 88 -8.56 5.28 -0.70
C LEU A 88 -8.14 6.50 0.15
N ARG A 89 -8.74 6.71 1.32
CA ARG A 89 -8.30 7.75 2.28
C ARG A 89 -6.86 7.50 2.74
N ILE A 90 -6.53 6.26 3.09
CA ILE A 90 -5.19 5.86 3.49
C ILE A 90 -4.17 6.07 2.35
N ASN A 91 -4.51 5.70 1.11
CA ASN A 91 -3.65 5.97 -0.05
C ASN A 91 -3.31 7.45 -0.18
N ARG A 92 -4.32 8.33 -0.07
CA ARG A 92 -4.12 9.79 -0.14
C ARG A 92 -3.21 10.30 0.97
N ALA A 93 -3.40 9.82 2.20
CA ALA A 93 -2.53 10.16 3.32
C ALA A 93 -1.07 9.69 3.07
N MET A 94 -0.86 8.46 2.60
CA MET A 94 0.47 7.96 2.23
C MET A 94 1.12 8.82 1.14
N MET A 95 0.36 9.25 0.12
CA MET A 95 0.88 10.14 -0.93
C MET A 95 1.33 11.50 -0.36
N ASN A 96 0.60 12.05 0.61
CA ASN A 96 1.00 13.29 1.29
C ASN A 96 2.31 13.12 2.06
N HIS A 97 2.49 12.00 2.77
CA HIS A 97 3.77 11.69 3.42
C HIS A 97 4.91 11.56 2.40
N LEU A 98 4.69 10.88 1.26
CA LEU A 98 5.71 10.80 0.21
C LEU A 98 6.11 12.17 -0.34
N ARG A 99 5.14 13.09 -0.51
CA ARG A 99 5.43 14.46 -0.95
C ARG A 99 6.33 15.19 0.04
N ALA A 100 6.03 15.12 1.33
CA ALA A 100 6.84 15.74 2.37
C ALA A 100 8.29 15.21 2.34
N VAL A 101 8.45 13.88 2.22
CA VAL A 101 9.79 13.24 2.18
C VAL A 101 10.55 13.58 0.90
N ARG A 102 9.87 13.73 -0.24
CA ARG A 102 10.51 14.15 -1.50
C ARG A 102 10.93 15.62 -1.48
N ALA A 103 10.26 16.45 -0.69
CA ALA A 103 10.61 17.86 -0.53
C ALA A 103 11.83 18.06 0.39
N ASP A 104 12.14 17.07 1.24
CA ASP A 104 13.32 17.07 2.08
C ASP A 104 14.57 16.60 1.30
N PRO A 105 15.56 17.48 1.05
CA PRO A 105 16.78 17.12 0.33
C PRO A 105 17.70 16.17 1.11
N SER A 106 17.53 16.08 2.44
CA SER A 106 18.31 15.19 3.30
C SER A 106 17.75 13.76 3.34
N ALA A 107 16.53 13.55 2.85
CA ALA A 107 15.88 12.24 2.88
C ALA A 107 16.63 11.22 1.99
N PRO A 108 17.04 10.05 2.53
CA PRO A 108 17.76 9.04 1.77
C PRO A 108 17.00 8.60 0.51
N ARG A 109 17.71 8.48 -0.62
CA ARG A 109 17.10 8.01 -1.88
C ARG A 109 16.52 6.60 -1.75
N ALA A 110 17.14 5.76 -0.92
CA ALA A 110 16.65 4.41 -0.63
C ALA A 110 15.29 4.43 0.10
N LEU A 111 15.10 5.32 1.07
CA LEU A 111 13.82 5.55 1.75
C LEU A 111 12.75 5.99 0.76
N GLN A 112 13.02 7.03 -0.05
CA GLN A 112 12.04 7.54 -1.02
C GLN A 112 11.62 6.46 -2.03
N ARG A 113 12.58 5.65 -2.49
CA ARG A 113 12.33 4.51 -3.38
C ARG A 113 11.44 3.45 -2.71
N TYR A 114 11.70 3.14 -1.45
CA TYR A 114 10.92 2.18 -0.69
C TYR A 114 9.49 2.69 -0.42
N MET A 115 9.35 3.94 0.01
CA MET A 115 8.06 4.57 0.24
C MET A 115 7.21 4.63 -1.04
N LEU A 116 7.83 4.85 -2.19
CA LEU A 116 7.14 4.77 -3.48
C LEU A 116 6.70 3.34 -3.82
N HIS A 117 7.56 2.35 -3.56
CA HIS A 117 7.24 0.94 -3.76
C HIS A 117 6.02 0.51 -2.92
N TYR A 118 5.96 0.92 -1.66
CA TYR A 118 4.82 0.63 -0.79
C TYR A 118 3.52 1.28 -1.32
N ILE A 119 3.54 2.57 -1.68
CA ILE A 119 2.36 3.21 -2.32
C ILE A 119 1.90 2.44 -3.57
N ASN A 120 2.83 1.99 -4.41
CA ASN A 120 2.48 1.21 -5.59
C ASN A 120 1.72 -0.08 -5.25
N ILE A 121 2.14 -0.80 -4.20
CA ILE A 121 1.44 -2.01 -3.73
C ILE A 121 0.04 -1.66 -3.21
N VAL A 122 -0.08 -0.67 -2.33
CA VAL A 122 -1.38 -0.29 -1.73
C VAL A 122 -2.35 0.25 -2.78
N SER A 123 -1.89 1.07 -3.72
CA SER A 123 -2.70 1.58 -4.83
C SER A 123 -3.15 0.47 -5.79
N MET A 124 -2.31 -0.54 -6.01
CA MET A 124 -2.67 -1.73 -6.79
C MET A 124 -3.77 -2.54 -6.08
N VAL A 125 -3.62 -2.84 -4.79
CA VAL A 125 -4.65 -3.54 -4.00
C VAL A 125 -5.97 -2.77 -4.05
N SER A 126 -5.92 -1.45 -3.88
CA SER A 126 -7.10 -0.58 -3.94
C SER A 126 -7.81 -0.66 -5.30
N SER A 127 -7.04 -0.57 -6.38
CA SER A 127 -7.58 -0.68 -7.74
C SER A 127 -8.19 -2.06 -8.01
N MET A 128 -7.58 -3.12 -7.48
CA MET A 128 -8.06 -4.49 -7.59
C MET A 128 -9.39 -4.69 -6.87
N LEU A 129 -9.52 -4.22 -5.62
CA LEU A 129 -10.79 -4.27 -4.87
C LEU A 129 -11.92 -3.55 -5.62
N LEU A 130 -11.63 -2.37 -6.18
CA LEU A 130 -12.61 -1.59 -6.95
C LEU A 130 -13.03 -2.29 -8.25
N LEU A 131 -12.09 -2.91 -8.96
CA LEU A 131 -12.39 -3.70 -10.16
C LEU A 131 -13.21 -4.94 -9.83
N ARG A 132 -12.88 -5.59 -8.71
CA ARG A 132 -13.51 -6.83 -8.25
C ARG A 132 -14.94 -6.62 -7.80
N SER A 133 -15.23 -5.51 -7.14
CA SER A 133 -16.60 -5.06 -6.85
C SER A 133 -17.46 -5.01 -8.12
N GLY A 134 -16.86 -4.63 -9.27
CA GLY A 134 -17.51 -4.68 -10.58
C GLY A 134 -18.66 -3.70 -10.79
N THR A 135 -19.08 -2.96 -9.74
CA THR A 135 -20.16 -2.00 -9.82
C THR A 135 -19.73 -0.74 -10.57
N PRO A 136 -20.65 -0.04 -11.27
CA PRO A 136 -20.35 1.24 -11.91
C PRO A 136 -19.77 2.27 -10.93
N GLN A 137 -20.27 2.28 -9.69
CA GLN A 137 -19.79 3.18 -8.64
C GLN A 137 -18.33 2.91 -8.25
N SER A 138 -17.96 1.64 -8.06
CA SER A 138 -16.57 1.27 -7.72
C SER A 138 -15.60 1.59 -8.87
N LEU A 139 -16.03 1.39 -10.12
CA LEU A 139 -15.25 1.76 -11.29
C LEU A 139 -15.06 3.28 -11.38
N ALA A 140 -16.13 4.06 -11.14
CA ALA A 140 -16.04 5.52 -11.08
C ALA A 140 -15.07 5.99 -9.98
N LYS A 141 -15.15 5.41 -8.77
CA LYS A 141 -14.20 5.69 -7.67
C LYS A 141 -12.74 5.44 -8.07
N LYS A 142 -12.47 4.34 -8.78
CA LYS A 142 -11.13 4.02 -9.30
C LYS A 142 -10.65 5.12 -10.24
N ASP A 143 -11.50 5.54 -11.17
CA ASP A 143 -11.14 6.55 -12.16
C ASP A 143 -10.94 7.93 -11.52
N THR A 144 -11.81 8.31 -10.57
CA THR A 144 -11.64 9.51 -9.74
C THR A 144 -10.32 9.50 -8.99
N PHE A 145 -9.99 8.41 -8.29
CA PHE A 145 -8.72 8.28 -7.57
C PHE A 145 -7.52 8.49 -8.51
N TRP A 146 -7.50 7.83 -9.67
CA TRP A 146 -6.39 7.98 -10.62
C TRP A 146 -6.34 9.37 -11.27
N ALA A 147 -7.49 10.01 -11.49
CA ALA A 147 -7.56 11.39 -11.96
C ALA A 147 -6.97 12.36 -10.93
N GLU A 148 -7.31 12.21 -9.64
CA GLU A 148 -6.73 13.00 -8.56
C GLU A 148 -5.20 12.84 -8.50
N VAL A 149 -4.69 11.59 -8.53
CA VAL A 149 -3.25 11.33 -8.52
C VAL A 149 -2.56 11.99 -9.71
N ARG A 150 -3.16 11.90 -10.91
CA ARG A 150 -2.64 12.53 -12.12
C ARG A 150 -2.58 14.05 -12.00
N THR A 151 -3.62 14.67 -11.45
CA THR A 151 -3.69 16.13 -11.28
C THR A 151 -2.70 16.61 -10.23
N GLN A 152 -2.58 15.92 -9.10
CA GLN A 152 -1.76 16.39 -7.98
C GLN A 152 -0.27 16.04 -8.14
N ASP A 153 0.08 14.88 -8.71
CA ASP A 153 1.48 14.50 -8.99
C ASP A 153 1.57 13.69 -10.30
N PRO A 154 1.70 14.39 -11.45
CA PRO A 154 1.82 13.74 -12.75
C PRO A 154 3.03 12.78 -12.85
N ALA A 155 4.11 13.06 -12.12
CA ALA A 155 5.32 12.22 -12.15
C ALA A 155 5.10 10.91 -11.39
N LEU A 156 4.51 10.99 -10.20
CA LEU A 156 4.06 9.81 -9.44
C LEU A 156 3.05 9.01 -10.25
N TYR A 157 2.04 9.65 -10.83
CA TYR A 157 1.05 8.99 -11.69
C TYR A 157 1.72 8.18 -12.80
N ARG A 158 2.61 8.80 -13.59
CA ARG A 158 3.35 8.10 -14.66
C ARG A 158 4.16 6.92 -14.12
N ARG A 159 4.76 7.07 -12.94
CA ARG A 159 5.58 6.01 -12.34
C ARG A 159 4.74 4.84 -11.83
N LEU A 160 3.63 5.11 -11.16
CA LEU A 160 2.67 4.10 -10.71
C LEU A 160 1.98 3.40 -11.88
N ARG A 161 1.72 4.10 -13.00
CA ARG A 161 1.13 3.51 -14.21
C ARG A 161 2.10 2.65 -15.02
N ARG A 162 3.41 2.89 -14.94
CA ARG A 162 4.44 2.13 -15.68
C ARG A 162 4.78 0.78 -15.04
N THR A 163 4.51 0.58 -13.76
CA THR A 163 4.73 -0.71 -13.08
C THR A 163 3.73 -1.75 -13.58
N THR A 164 4.23 -2.93 -13.94
CA THR A 164 3.62 -3.97 -14.81
C THR A 164 2.23 -4.45 -14.39
N LEU A 165 1.83 -4.25 -13.13
CA LEU A 165 0.51 -4.62 -12.60
C LEU A 165 -0.63 -3.70 -13.06
N HIS A 166 -0.32 -2.54 -13.65
CA HIS A 166 -1.33 -1.64 -14.20
C HIS A 166 -1.91 -2.09 -15.55
N GLN A 167 -1.15 -2.83 -16.36
CA GLN A 167 -1.62 -3.30 -17.67
C GLN A 167 -2.71 -4.37 -17.56
N ILE A 168 -2.71 -5.15 -16.47
CA ILE A 168 -3.74 -6.16 -16.20
C ILE A 168 -5.04 -5.50 -15.70
N SER A 169 -4.92 -4.45 -14.88
CA SER A 169 -6.05 -3.73 -14.26
C SER A 169 -6.77 -2.71 -15.16
N ASN A 170 -6.17 -2.34 -16.30
CA ASN A 170 -6.68 -1.30 -17.21
C ASN A 170 -7.23 -1.86 -18.53
N LEU A 171 -7.50 -3.16 -18.66
CA LEU A 171 -8.16 -3.68 -19.86
C LEU A 171 -9.62 -3.19 -19.90
N PRO A 172 -10.00 -2.29 -20.83
CA PRO A 172 -11.39 -1.85 -20.95
C PRO A 172 -12.26 -3.01 -21.46
N GLY A 173 -13.52 -3.07 -20.98
CA GLY A 173 -14.56 -3.94 -21.52
C GLY A 173 -14.82 -5.26 -20.76
N ARG A 174 -15.90 -5.94 -21.17
CA ARG A 174 -16.37 -7.22 -20.61
C ARG A 174 -15.31 -8.36 -20.64
N PRO A 175 -14.42 -8.48 -21.64
CA PRO A 175 -13.37 -9.51 -21.67
C PRO A 175 -12.21 -9.26 -20.68
N GLY A 176 -11.86 -7.99 -20.42
CA GLY A 176 -10.79 -7.62 -19.49
C GLY A 176 -11.08 -7.97 -18.02
N ARG A 177 -12.37 -8.06 -17.67
CA ARG A 177 -12.85 -8.49 -16.34
C ARG A 177 -12.49 -9.95 -16.06
N GLY A 178 -12.60 -10.83 -17.06
CA GLY A 178 -12.23 -12.25 -16.92
C GLY A 178 -10.72 -12.45 -16.70
N ILE A 179 -9.90 -11.68 -17.40
CA ILE A 179 -8.43 -11.71 -17.28
C ILE A 179 -7.97 -11.15 -15.92
N SER A 180 -8.61 -10.09 -15.44
CA SER A 180 -8.33 -9.50 -14.12
C SER A 180 -8.62 -10.46 -12.97
N VAL A 181 -9.70 -11.25 -13.08
CA VAL A 181 -10.05 -12.28 -12.08
C VAL A 181 -9.07 -13.47 -12.10
N LEU A 182 -8.55 -13.85 -13.26
CA LEU A 182 -7.51 -14.88 -13.35
C LEU A 182 -6.18 -14.38 -12.76
N ALA A 183 -5.82 -13.13 -13.02
CA ALA A 183 -4.67 -12.48 -12.41
C ALA A 183 -4.83 -12.32 -10.88
N TYR A 184 -6.05 -12.15 -10.37
CA TYR A 184 -6.36 -12.16 -8.94
C TYR A 184 -6.07 -13.52 -8.30
N LYS A 185 -6.56 -14.63 -8.87
CA LYS A 185 -6.27 -15.98 -8.35
C LYS A 185 -4.77 -16.29 -8.33
N THR A 186 -4.03 -15.77 -9.30
CA THR A 186 -2.57 -15.88 -9.35
C THR A 186 -1.88 -14.94 -8.36
N ALA A 187 -2.38 -13.72 -8.16
CA ALA A 187 -1.88 -12.76 -7.18
C ALA A 187 -2.15 -13.21 -5.74
N GLN A 188 -3.29 -13.85 -5.47
CA GLN A 188 -3.62 -14.46 -4.18
C GLN A 188 -2.59 -15.54 -3.81
N ARG A 189 -2.19 -16.38 -4.78
CA ARG A 189 -1.11 -17.38 -4.61
C ARG A 189 0.29 -16.79 -4.44
N VAL A 190 0.57 -15.60 -4.98
CA VAL A 190 1.92 -14.99 -5.01
C VAL A 190 2.13 -13.96 -3.89
N ILE A 191 1.08 -13.28 -3.43
CA ILE A 191 1.13 -12.22 -2.42
C ILE A 191 0.87 -12.78 -1.00
N GLY A 192 0.44 -14.04 -0.86
CA GLY A 192 0.35 -14.69 0.44
C GLY A 192 -0.81 -14.15 1.30
N PHE A 193 -1.87 -13.67 0.66
CA PHE A 193 -3.17 -13.61 1.31
C PHE A 193 -3.78 -15.02 1.20
N ASN A 194 -3.48 -15.87 2.18
CA ASN A 194 -4.31 -17.06 2.42
C ASN A 194 -5.64 -16.60 3.03
#